data_AF-A0A9D5SWG6-F1
#
_entry.id   AF-A0A9D5SWG6-F1
#
_cell.length_a   1.000
_cell.length_b   1.000
_cell.length_c   1.000
_cell.angle_alpha   90.00
_cell.angle_beta   90.00
_cell.angle_gamma   90.00
#
_symmetry.space_group_name_H-M   'P 1'
#
loop_
_entity.id
_entity.type
_entity.pdbx_description
1 polymer ?
#
loop_
_entity_poly.entity_id
_entity_poly.type
_entity_poly.pdbx_seq_one_letter_code
_entity_poly.pdbx_strand_id
1 'polypeptide(L)'
;MAKPGRRIRTAALITAIAVLTLGLVGCGLQNVIESTALYQRLNPPCLEQSVTDGAAPPVIVDCANARGITRQLAEHFGDLTKRLNSINRPNKVVDITYQLAEQDSGIFILSSELVGSKGGRIALPDVEIYSDGTCIISQPMPDLLWLNDRAFALSFLYLQGMGVTLDPERYGDSTSPAEMCGLMLECYRCAGGVPDLSRFAVHQELSEYQLSLAALGLCDIGSSRWEDTEPLSSYEYVWAASALLERLYVDVCGMSSTVMTLDDLSGITDVLLRSYRIRTPEGEPCQSWYDAVLRSLVADRRGIVPENDGGQPVSRQQAAMLFVRMHETVFGEIDPLWYAETLEDIDDAVCAKAVAADLMSTYPSSSVFSPYCDVWGYTAPSMARDFVCAFVQDWYADSEEDVTDLMDYANLVSALGELMMLTDGRRLTQEDVYICVNDRDYDWYMWQHNTGEYSAVNCMPSIAAMAIKWYWGEDYPVSVEGLRNAMLEECDGGWYTAQVMDSLTMNGVPYDTSEEIPEGIIRALDNGAIVLTQMSEAAIGESGHCFVIYGYRRLGDSVQFYVHDPGITDEYDMYGMPVGKAMLLDGQYVSWIINRITFYTVVVGNTALQQ
;
A
#
# COMPACT_ATOMS: atom_id res chain seq x y z
N MET A 1 3.90 89.08 15.83
CA MET A 1 4.12 88.13 16.95
C MET A 1 4.02 86.71 16.40
N ALA A 2 5.08 85.92 16.62
CA ALA A 2 5.24 84.46 16.52
C ALA A 2 4.80 83.64 15.26
N LYS A 3 5.81 83.10 14.56
CA LYS A 3 5.84 81.77 13.87
C LYS A 3 6.04 80.65 14.93
N PRO A 4 6.15 79.33 14.60
CA PRO A 4 5.52 78.45 13.59
C PRO A 4 5.03 77.10 14.21
N GLY A 5 4.47 76.16 13.41
CA GLY A 5 4.29 74.76 13.85
C GLY A 5 3.90 73.77 12.74
N ARG A 6 4.87 72.91 12.33
CA ARG A 6 4.68 71.67 11.55
C ARG A 6 3.95 70.59 12.38
N ARG A 7 3.24 69.66 11.74
CA ARG A 7 3.33 68.18 11.95
C ARG A 7 2.51 67.46 10.86
N ILE A 8 3.16 66.75 9.93
CA ILE A 8 3.58 65.33 9.92
C ILE A 8 2.45 64.40 9.43
N ARG A 9 2.77 63.66 8.37
CA ARG A 9 2.00 62.61 7.70
C ARG A 9 1.86 61.40 8.63
N THR A 10 0.70 60.76 8.67
CA THR A 10 0.50 59.45 9.32
C THR A 10 0.03 58.46 8.25
N ALA A 11 0.98 57.68 7.74
CA ALA A 11 0.75 56.49 6.92
C ALA A 11 1.87 55.51 7.27
N ALA A 12 1.63 54.64 8.26
CA ALA A 12 2.46 53.49 8.60
C ALA A 12 1.72 52.64 9.63
N LEU A 13 1.00 51.61 9.18
CA LEU A 13 0.89 50.34 9.92
C LEU A 13 0.29 49.20 9.09
N ILE A 14 -0.39 49.48 7.98
CA ILE A 14 -0.91 48.43 7.09
C ILE A 14 0.23 47.69 6.33
N THR A 15 1.46 48.20 6.38
CA THR A 15 2.60 47.62 5.64
C THR A 15 3.39 46.57 6.42
N ALA A 16 3.31 46.49 7.76
CA ALA A 16 4.14 45.53 8.51
C ALA A 16 3.63 44.08 8.40
N ILE A 17 2.30 43.89 8.30
CA ILE A 17 1.68 42.56 8.20
C ILE A 17 1.53 42.15 6.72
N ALA A 18 1.25 43.09 5.81
CA ALA A 18 1.19 42.82 4.37
C ALA A 18 2.56 42.53 3.72
N VAL A 19 3.68 42.92 4.35
CA VAL A 19 5.03 42.60 3.86
C VAL A 19 5.44 41.14 4.20
N LEU A 20 4.77 40.49 5.17
CA LEU A 20 4.95 39.06 5.40
C LEU A 20 4.26 38.19 4.34
N THR A 21 3.24 38.72 3.64
CA THR A 21 2.49 37.96 2.62
C THR A 21 2.98 38.21 1.17
N LEU A 22 3.87 39.17 0.91
CA LEU A 22 4.31 39.52 -0.46
C LEU A 22 5.81 39.83 -0.62
N GLY A 23 6.66 39.44 0.33
CA GLY A 23 8.06 39.90 0.41
C GLY A 23 9.17 38.85 0.36
N LEU A 24 8.92 37.61 -0.08
CA LEU A 24 9.95 36.53 -0.11
C LEU A 24 10.08 35.84 -1.48
N VAL A 25 9.91 36.61 -2.56
CA VAL A 25 10.40 36.26 -3.91
C VAL A 25 11.24 37.41 -4.43
N GLY A 26 12.57 37.24 -4.44
CA GLY A 26 13.49 38.18 -5.10
C GLY A 26 14.86 38.29 -4.43
N CYS A 27 15.79 37.43 -4.83
CA CYS A 27 17.22 37.64 -4.59
C CYS A 27 17.72 38.90 -5.32
N GLY A 28 18.66 39.64 -4.71
CA GLY A 28 19.64 40.46 -5.44
C GLY A 28 19.64 41.96 -5.12
N LEU A 29 20.79 42.44 -4.65
CA LEU A 29 21.16 43.86 -4.64
C LEU A 29 21.00 44.49 -6.04
N GLN A 30 20.25 45.59 -6.18
CA GLN A 30 20.65 46.71 -7.05
C GLN A 30 19.89 48.02 -6.72
N ASN A 31 20.65 49.03 -6.27
CA ASN A 31 20.48 50.49 -6.36
C ASN A 31 19.09 51.12 -6.65
N VAL A 32 18.59 51.88 -5.66
CA VAL A 32 18.31 53.34 -5.73
C VAL A 32 17.57 53.90 -6.98
N ILE A 33 16.28 54.23 -6.78
CA ILE A 33 15.42 55.29 -7.38
C ILE A 33 14.55 54.92 -8.61
N GLU A 34 13.30 55.39 -8.54
CA GLU A 34 12.22 55.55 -9.56
C GLU A 34 11.15 54.44 -9.57
N SER A 35 10.15 54.46 -8.69
CA SER A 35 8.89 55.23 -8.73
C SER A 35 8.03 55.03 -9.99
N THR A 36 6.98 54.21 -9.81
CA THR A 36 5.61 54.43 -10.31
C THR A 36 5.35 54.27 -11.81
N ALA A 37 4.97 53.06 -12.25
CA ALA A 37 3.79 52.80 -13.11
C ALA A 37 3.83 51.37 -13.71
N LEU A 38 3.10 50.41 -13.12
CA LEU A 38 2.40 49.33 -13.85
C LEU A 38 1.58 48.45 -12.88
N TYR A 39 0.50 49.00 -12.31
CA TYR A 39 -0.41 48.25 -11.42
C TYR A 39 -1.82 48.12 -12.02
N GLN A 40 -1.90 47.91 -13.33
CA GLN A 40 -3.17 47.61 -14.00
C GLN A 40 -3.00 46.44 -14.97
N ARG A 41 -3.85 45.43 -14.75
CA ARG A 41 -4.03 44.17 -15.51
C ARG A 41 -2.96 43.15 -15.11
N LEU A 42 -3.25 42.19 -14.24
CA LEU A 42 -4.18 41.08 -14.47
C LEU A 42 -4.75 40.57 -13.13
N ASN A 43 -6.08 40.52 -13.03
CA ASN A 43 -6.85 39.56 -12.23
C ASN A 43 -7.33 38.47 -13.23
N PRO A 44 -7.62 37.20 -12.86
CA PRO A 44 -8.52 36.81 -11.75
C PRO A 44 -8.14 35.43 -11.09
N PRO A 45 -9.06 34.66 -10.44
CA PRO A 45 -9.65 34.86 -9.11
C PRO A 45 -9.49 33.61 -8.18
N CYS A 46 -9.49 33.81 -6.86
CA CYS A 46 -10.08 32.93 -5.82
C CYS A 46 -9.47 33.27 -4.46
N LEU A 47 -10.24 33.94 -3.60
CA LEU A 47 -10.11 33.93 -2.14
C LEU A 47 -11.32 34.72 -1.61
N GLU A 48 -12.44 34.03 -1.44
CA GLU A 48 -13.46 34.46 -0.49
C GLU A 48 -12.93 34.12 0.91
N GLN A 49 -12.45 35.12 1.64
CA GLN A 49 -12.30 35.02 3.09
C GLN A 49 -13.62 35.42 3.73
N SER A 50 -14.26 34.47 4.41
CA SER A 50 -15.27 34.76 5.42
C SER A 50 -14.61 35.48 6.60
N VAL A 51 -14.82 36.78 6.70
CA VAL A 51 -14.52 37.54 7.92
C VAL A 51 -15.71 37.39 8.85
N THR A 52 -15.60 36.52 9.85
CA THR A 52 -16.52 36.50 10.99
C THR A 52 -16.23 37.70 11.88
N ASP A 53 -17.28 38.44 12.23
CA ASP A 53 -17.26 39.60 13.12
C ASP A 53 -16.48 39.35 14.42
N GLY A 54 -15.35 40.05 14.56
CA GLY A 54 -14.52 40.10 15.76
C GLY A 54 -13.51 41.22 15.58
N ALA A 55 -13.32 42.05 16.61
CA ALA A 55 -12.62 43.34 16.59
C ALA A 55 -11.41 43.42 15.64
N ALA A 56 -11.30 44.53 14.89
CA ALA A 56 -10.11 44.85 14.11
C ALA A 56 -8.86 44.72 15.00
N PRO A 57 -7.80 44.02 14.55
CA PRO A 57 -6.62 43.78 15.37
C PRO A 57 -6.02 45.11 15.86
N PRO A 58 -5.53 45.16 17.12
CA PRO A 58 -5.00 46.38 17.68
C PRO A 58 -3.87 46.93 16.82
N VAL A 59 -4.01 48.19 16.44
CA VAL A 59 -3.00 48.95 15.72
C VAL A 59 -1.87 49.24 16.71
N ILE A 60 -0.76 48.51 16.64
CA ILE A 60 0.44 48.76 17.46
C ILE A 60 1.10 50.06 16.97
N VAL A 61 0.79 51.20 17.60
CA VAL A 61 1.14 52.53 17.07
C VAL A 61 2.52 53.05 17.50
N ASP A 62 3.29 52.36 18.36
CA ASP A 62 4.53 52.93 18.91
C ASP A 62 5.61 51.89 19.27
N CYS A 63 6.01 51.04 18.32
CA CYS A 63 7.26 50.30 18.48
C CYS A 63 8.43 51.23 18.17
N ALA A 64 9.04 51.84 19.20
CA ALA A 64 10.29 52.60 19.08
C ALA A 64 11.42 51.80 18.38
N ASN A 65 11.24 50.48 18.21
CA ASN A 65 12.18 49.56 17.62
C ASN A 65 11.61 48.69 16.48
N ALA A 66 10.73 49.23 15.62
CA ALA A 66 10.16 48.47 14.49
C ALA A 66 11.22 47.76 13.61
N ARG A 67 12.40 48.37 13.42
CA ARG A 67 13.53 47.71 12.72
C ARG A 67 14.11 46.53 13.50
N GLY A 68 14.15 46.61 14.83
CA GLY A 68 14.58 45.51 15.70
C GLY A 68 13.62 44.33 15.63
N ILE A 69 12.30 44.59 15.63
CA ILE A 69 11.25 43.58 15.46
C ILE A 69 11.38 42.91 14.10
N THR A 70 11.43 43.68 13.01
CA THR A 70 11.60 43.12 11.65
C THR A 70 12.87 42.29 11.53
N ARG A 71 13.98 42.73 12.15
CA ARG A 71 15.22 41.96 12.15
C ARG A 71 15.08 40.66 12.94
N GLN A 72 14.49 40.67 14.13
CA GLN A 72 14.31 39.46 14.95
C GLN A 72 13.35 38.47 14.30
N LEU A 73 12.24 38.95 13.72
CA LEU A 73 11.33 38.12 12.94
C LEU A 73 11.98 37.61 11.66
N ALA A 74 12.84 38.39 10.99
CA ALA A 74 13.60 37.93 9.83
C ALA A 74 14.73 36.96 10.20
N GLU A 75 15.32 37.09 11.39
CA GLU A 75 16.27 36.10 11.93
C GLU A 75 15.54 34.80 12.29
N HIS A 76 14.35 34.91 12.88
CA HIS A 76 13.54 33.75 13.28
C HIS A 76 12.91 33.03 12.08
N PHE A 77 12.12 33.75 11.27
CA PHE A 77 11.42 33.19 10.12
C PHE A 77 12.29 33.13 8.87
N GLY A 78 13.39 33.87 8.76
CA GLY A 78 14.19 33.90 7.52
C GLY A 78 14.90 32.59 7.25
N ASP A 79 15.48 31.95 8.27
CA ASP A 79 16.09 30.64 8.10
C ASP A 79 15.04 29.54 7.92
N LEU A 80 13.91 29.61 8.64
CA LEU A 80 12.76 28.74 8.42
C LEU A 80 12.21 28.88 6.98
N THR A 81 12.04 30.11 6.48
CA THR A 81 11.59 30.37 5.12
C THR A 81 12.58 29.83 4.10
N LYS A 82 13.89 29.96 4.32
CA LYS A 82 14.89 29.33 3.43
C LYS A 82 14.72 27.81 3.38
N ARG A 83 14.52 27.16 4.53
CA ARG A 83 14.29 25.70 4.61
C ARG A 83 12.98 25.31 3.90
N LEU A 84 11.89 26.03 4.14
CA LEU A 84 10.61 25.77 3.47
C LEU A 84 10.66 26.01 1.96
N ASN A 85 11.38 27.06 1.52
CA ASN A 85 11.63 27.30 0.10
C ASN A 85 12.45 26.17 -0.55
N SER A 86 13.32 25.47 0.20
CA SER A 86 13.99 24.27 -0.32
C SER A 86 13.07 23.05 -0.42
N ILE A 87 11.97 23.01 0.34
CA ILE A 87 10.98 21.93 0.32
C ILE A 87 9.94 22.12 -0.79
N ASN A 88 9.60 23.38 -1.12
CA ASN A 88 8.48 23.71 -1.99
C ASN A 88 8.67 23.23 -3.45
N ARG A 89 7.64 22.62 -4.04
CA ARG A 89 7.57 22.18 -5.45
C ARG A 89 6.38 22.90 -6.09
N PRO A 90 6.31 23.08 -7.42
CA PRO A 90 5.21 23.80 -8.07
C PRO A 90 3.78 23.29 -7.80
N ASN A 91 3.59 22.14 -7.14
CA ASN A 91 2.28 21.50 -6.93
C ASN A 91 2.10 20.83 -5.55
N LYS A 92 3.01 21.04 -4.57
CA LYS A 92 2.86 20.52 -3.19
C LYS A 92 3.24 21.64 -2.22
N VAL A 93 2.26 22.48 -1.91
CA VAL A 93 2.47 23.69 -1.12
C VAL A 93 2.40 23.34 0.36
N VAL A 94 3.49 23.65 1.08
CA VAL A 94 3.46 23.80 2.53
C VAL A 94 3.25 25.27 2.80
N ASP A 95 2.09 25.62 3.34
CA ASP A 95 1.77 26.99 3.72
C ASP A 95 2.21 27.24 5.16
N ILE A 96 2.68 28.45 5.46
CA ILE A 96 2.85 28.90 6.84
C ILE A 96 1.65 29.79 7.16
N THR A 97 0.88 29.44 8.18
CA THR A 97 -0.16 30.31 8.70
C THR A 97 0.30 30.96 10.01
N TYR A 98 -0.27 32.13 10.31
CA TYR A 98 0.10 32.94 11.46
C TYR A 98 -1.16 33.39 12.18
N GLN A 99 -1.13 33.38 13.51
CA GLN A 99 -2.18 33.92 14.36
C GLN A 99 -1.55 34.81 15.44
N LEU A 100 -2.04 36.04 15.57
CA LEU A 100 -1.61 36.98 16.60
C LEU A 100 -2.74 37.17 17.62
N ALA A 101 -2.48 36.90 18.90
CA ALA A 101 -3.43 37.07 19.99
C ALA A 101 -2.81 37.88 21.14
N GLU A 102 -3.60 38.72 21.81
CA GLU A 102 -3.16 39.39 23.06
C GLU A 102 -3.37 38.43 24.24
N GLN A 103 -2.31 38.14 24.99
CA GLN A 103 -2.39 37.25 26.16
C GLN A 103 -2.60 38.05 27.45
N ASP A 104 -1.82 39.11 27.63
CA ASP A 104 -1.86 40.03 28.77
C ASP A 104 -1.65 41.46 28.29
N SER A 105 -1.98 42.45 29.13
CA SER A 105 -1.87 43.88 28.79
C SER A 105 -0.45 44.24 28.31
N GLY A 106 -0.28 44.32 26.98
CA GLY A 106 0.98 44.63 26.33
C GLY A 106 1.89 43.43 26.03
N ILE A 107 1.38 42.20 26.02
CA ILE A 107 2.05 40.99 25.53
C ILE A 107 1.16 40.33 24.48
N PHE A 108 1.70 40.16 23.27
CA PHE A 108 1.06 39.47 22.16
C PHE A 108 1.78 38.16 21.88
N ILE A 109 1.04 37.12 21.51
CA ILE A 109 1.57 35.83 21.07
C ILE A 109 1.35 35.71 19.57
N LEU A 110 2.44 35.57 18.81
CA LEU A 110 2.41 35.18 17.41
C LEU A 110 2.64 33.66 17.34
N SER A 111 1.54 32.93 17.18
CA SER A 111 1.57 31.50 16.86
C SER A 111 1.73 31.32 15.35
N SER A 112 2.47 30.29 14.96
CA SER A 112 2.62 29.91 13.55
C SER A 112 2.54 28.40 13.38
N GLU A 113 2.00 27.97 12.25
CA GLU A 113 1.87 26.54 11.92
C GLU A 113 2.25 26.31 10.46
N LEU A 114 2.90 25.18 10.19
CA LEU A 114 3.06 24.65 8.84
C LEU A 114 1.81 23.84 8.49
N VAL A 115 1.22 24.10 7.33
CA VAL A 115 0.04 23.41 6.85
C VAL A 115 0.37 22.71 5.54
N GLY A 116 0.31 21.38 5.55
CA GLY A 116 0.44 20.57 4.34
C GLY A 116 -0.81 20.61 3.47
N SER A 117 -0.67 20.16 2.22
CA SER A 117 -1.78 20.16 1.24
C SER A 117 -3.01 19.32 1.64
N LYS A 118 -2.85 18.35 2.54
CA LYS A 118 -3.93 17.54 3.11
C LYS A 118 -4.44 18.06 4.46
N GLY A 119 -3.99 19.25 4.86
CA GLY A 119 -4.40 19.89 6.12
C GLY A 119 -3.64 19.42 7.35
N GLY A 120 -2.58 18.60 7.20
CA GLY A 120 -1.67 18.26 8.30
C GLY A 120 -0.98 19.49 8.84
N ARG A 121 -0.87 19.61 10.16
CA ARG A 121 -0.42 20.84 10.83
C ARG A 121 0.71 20.59 11.80
N ILE A 122 1.75 21.41 11.72
CA ILE A 122 2.84 21.42 12.69
C ILE A 122 2.90 22.80 13.32
N ALA A 123 2.60 22.87 14.62
CA ALA A 123 2.80 24.08 15.39
C ALA A 123 4.31 24.39 15.50
N LEU A 124 4.67 25.63 15.20
CA LEU A 124 6.00 26.15 15.42
C LEU A 124 6.04 26.88 16.77
N PRO A 125 7.23 27.09 17.36
CA PRO A 125 7.35 27.81 18.63
C PRO A 125 6.67 29.18 18.58
N ASP A 126 5.90 29.48 19.62
CA ASP A 126 5.27 30.78 19.79
C ASP A 126 6.31 31.89 19.95
N VAL A 127 6.00 33.07 19.40
CA VAL A 127 6.80 34.28 19.59
C VAL A 127 6.00 35.27 20.44
N GLU A 128 6.47 35.52 21.66
CA GLU A 128 5.96 36.59 22.51
C GLU A 128 6.47 37.94 22.02
N ILE A 129 5.58 38.90 21.83
CA ILE A 129 5.85 40.26 21.35
C ILE A 129 5.35 41.23 22.43
N TYR A 130 6.28 41.89 23.10
CA TYR A 130 6.00 42.85 24.15
C TYR A 130 5.71 44.23 23.57
N SER A 131 4.97 45.04 24.31
CA SER A 131 4.58 46.40 23.93
C SER A 131 5.75 47.35 23.67
N ASP A 132 6.92 47.07 24.24
CA ASP A 132 8.17 47.80 23.96
C ASP A 132 8.87 47.35 22.66
N GLY A 133 8.32 46.33 22.00
CA GLY A 133 8.85 45.73 20.79
C GLY A 133 9.87 44.61 21.03
N THR A 134 10.06 44.17 22.27
CA THR A 134 10.88 42.99 22.56
C THR A 134 10.17 41.74 22.05
N CYS A 135 10.86 40.87 21.32
CA CYS A 135 10.35 39.55 20.95
C CYS A 135 11.10 38.46 21.74
N ILE A 136 10.37 37.55 22.37
CA ILE A 136 10.92 36.39 23.08
C ILE A 136 10.31 35.14 22.47
N ILE A 137 11.15 34.20 22.04
CA ILE A 137 10.66 32.88 21.65
C ILE A 137 10.59 32.09 22.95
N SER A 138 9.38 31.82 23.41
CA SER A 138 9.12 31.24 24.74
C SER A 138 9.59 29.80 24.85
N GLN A 139 9.87 29.14 23.72
CA GLN A 139 10.48 27.82 23.66
C GLN A 139 11.74 27.87 22.78
N PRO A 140 12.87 27.24 23.19
CA PRO A 140 13.97 27.03 22.26
C PRO A 140 13.42 26.29 21.04
N MET A 141 13.79 26.72 19.84
CA MET A 141 13.42 25.99 18.63
C MET A 141 13.90 24.55 18.83
N PRO A 142 12.99 23.55 18.80
CA PRO A 142 13.44 22.18 18.62
C PRO A 142 14.32 22.18 17.38
N ASP A 143 15.38 21.38 17.38
CA ASP A 143 16.30 21.39 16.25
C ASP A 143 15.53 20.89 15.01
N LEU A 144 15.02 21.82 14.20
CA LEU A 144 14.20 21.54 13.02
C LEU A 144 15.12 21.02 11.89
N LEU A 145 16.12 20.21 12.21
CA LEU A 145 17.00 19.54 11.26
C LEU A 145 16.19 18.77 10.24
N TRP A 146 15.08 18.21 10.68
CA TRP A 146 14.14 17.48 9.83
C TRP A 146 13.53 18.35 8.72
N LEU A 147 13.46 19.67 8.85
CA LEU A 147 13.04 20.56 7.75
C LEU A 147 14.10 20.68 6.63
N ASN A 148 15.35 20.28 6.89
CA ASN A 148 16.35 20.15 5.84
C ASN A 148 16.19 18.83 5.07
N ASP A 149 15.54 17.83 5.68
CA ASP A 149 15.14 16.61 4.98
C ASP A 149 13.76 16.80 4.35
N ARG A 150 13.81 17.12 3.06
CA ARG A 150 12.62 17.37 2.26
C ARG A 150 11.68 16.17 2.20
N ALA A 151 12.21 14.96 2.09
CA ALA A 151 11.38 13.77 1.92
C ALA A 151 10.59 13.52 3.20
N PHE A 152 11.29 13.57 4.34
CA PHE A 152 10.68 13.45 5.65
C PHE A 152 9.61 14.52 5.88
N ALA A 153 9.93 15.80 5.70
CA ALA A 153 9.00 16.89 5.99
C ALA A 153 7.69 16.79 5.19
N LEU A 154 7.77 16.40 3.91
CA LEU A 154 6.59 16.24 3.06
C LEU A 154 5.75 15.02 3.46
N SER A 155 6.40 13.88 3.71
CA SER A 155 5.71 12.67 4.14
C SER A 155 5.09 12.82 5.53
N PHE A 156 5.79 13.46 6.46
CA PHE A 156 5.29 13.75 7.80
C PHE A 156 4.02 14.60 7.76
N LEU A 157 4.04 15.73 7.04
CA LEU A 157 2.87 16.60 6.90
C LEU A 157 1.71 15.91 6.18
N TYR A 158 2.02 15.06 5.20
CA TYR A 158 1.01 14.28 4.49
C TYR A 158 0.31 13.28 5.42
N LEU A 159 1.08 12.46 6.14
CA LEU A 159 0.58 11.46 7.07
C LEU A 159 -0.19 12.10 8.24
N GLN A 160 0.31 13.20 8.81
CA GLN A 160 -0.45 13.97 9.81
C GLN A 160 -1.76 14.52 9.24
N GLY A 161 -1.78 14.93 7.97
CA GLY A 161 -3.01 15.35 7.29
C GLY A 161 -4.02 14.22 7.10
N MET A 162 -3.56 12.97 7.04
CA MET A 162 -4.40 11.78 7.10
C MET A 162 -4.88 11.44 8.52
N GLY A 163 -4.35 12.11 9.54
CA GLY A 163 -4.64 11.86 10.95
C GLY A 163 -3.69 10.89 11.64
N VAL A 164 -2.56 10.53 11.03
CA VAL A 164 -1.54 9.68 11.63
C VAL A 164 -0.73 10.48 12.66
N THR A 165 -0.55 9.91 13.84
CA THR A 165 0.19 10.53 14.95
C THR A 165 1.68 10.27 14.80
N LEU A 166 2.46 11.33 14.56
CA LEU A 166 3.90 11.26 14.38
C LEU A 166 4.62 12.18 15.36
N ASP A 167 5.84 11.78 15.75
CA ASP A 167 6.69 12.52 16.67
C ASP A 167 7.93 13.06 15.94
N PRO A 168 8.00 14.38 15.67
CA PRO A 168 9.12 14.96 14.95
C PRO A 168 10.41 14.99 15.79
N GLU A 169 10.33 14.84 17.12
CA GLU A 169 11.52 14.79 17.99
C GLU A 169 12.34 13.51 17.79
N ARG A 170 11.72 12.46 17.21
CA ARG A 170 12.37 11.19 16.89
C ARG A 170 13.15 11.20 15.58
N TYR A 171 13.24 12.34 14.90
CA TYR A 171 13.96 12.43 13.64
C TYR A 171 15.43 11.96 13.78
N GLY A 172 15.79 10.95 12.99
CA GLY A 172 17.13 10.35 12.98
C GLY A 172 17.38 9.29 14.07
N ASP A 173 16.42 9.05 14.96
CA ASP A 173 16.50 7.95 15.93
C ASP A 173 16.31 6.59 15.23
N SER A 174 16.87 5.53 15.79
CA SER A 174 16.57 4.16 15.37
C SER A 174 15.09 3.84 15.60
N THR A 175 14.51 3.04 14.71
CA THR A 175 13.16 2.49 14.88
C THR A 175 13.20 0.97 15.07
N SER A 176 12.07 0.38 15.44
CA SER A 176 11.92 -1.07 15.65
C SER A 176 10.76 -1.64 14.84
N PRO A 177 10.70 -2.98 14.64
CA PRO A 177 9.57 -3.64 14.00
C PRO A 177 8.23 -3.32 14.66
N ALA A 178 8.18 -3.26 16.00
CA ALA A 178 6.96 -2.92 16.73
C ALA A 178 6.42 -1.51 16.39
N GLU A 179 7.30 -0.53 16.28
CA GLU A 179 6.94 0.83 15.89
C GLU A 179 6.46 0.91 14.44
N MET A 180 7.18 0.27 13.51
CA MET A 180 6.78 0.18 12.11
C MET A 180 5.37 -0.41 11.98
N CYS A 181 5.12 -1.55 12.61
CA CYS A 181 3.82 -2.21 12.60
C CYS A 181 2.70 -1.30 13.14
N GLY A 182 2.97 -0.58 14.23
CA GLY A 182 2.01 0.38 14.81
C GLY A 182 1.66 1.51 13.85
N LEU A 183 2.67 2.14 13.24
CA LEU A 183 2.46 3.21 12.26
C LEU A 183 1.77 2.72 10.99
N MET A 184 2.10 1.52 10.49
CA MET A 184 1.44 0.91 9.33
C MET A 184 -0.04 0.62 9.59
N LEU A 185 -0.38 0.10 10.77
CA LEU A 185 -1.77 -0.11 11.18
C LEU A 185 -2.54 1.22 11.29
N GLU A 186 -1.92 2.26 11.85
CA GLU A 186 -2.52 3.59 11.91
C GLU A 186 -2.75 4.16 10.50
N CYS A 187 -1.77 4.04 9.60
CA CYS A 187 -1.90 4.44 8.21
C CYS A 187 -3.06 3.71 7.51
N TYR A 188 -3.17 2.39 7.69
CA TYR A 188 -4.27 1.60 7.15
C TYR A 188 -5.64 2.09 7.64
N ARG A 189 -5.78 2.34 8.95
CA ARG A 189 -7.01 2.86 9.56
C ARG A 189 -7.35 4.27 9.09
N CYS A 190 -6.37 5.17 9.04
CA CYS A 190 -6.53 6.53 8.50
C CYS A 190 -6.89 6.54 7.02
N ALA A 191 -6.49 5.51 6.27
CA ALA A 191 -6.94 5.31 4.90
C ALA A 191 -8.39 4.82 4.79
N GLY A 192 -9.05 4.48 5.90
CA GLY A 192 -10.41 3.94 5.94
C GLY A 192 -10.47 2.41 5.98
N GLY A 193 -9.33 1.73 6.09
CA GLY A 193 -9.25 0.29 6.23
C GLY A 193 -9.74 -0.18 7.61
N VAL A 194 -10.39 -1.35 7.63
CA VAL A 194 -10.84 -2.01 8.86
C VAL A 194 -10.31 -3.44 8.84
N PRO A 195 -9.39 -3.80 9.76
CA PRO A 195 -8.84 -5.16 9.81
C PRO A 195 -9.96 -6.19 10.00
N ASP A 196 -9.97 -7.25 9.19
CA ASP A 196 -10.95 -8.33 9.33
C ASP A 196 -10.56 -9.25 10.49
N LEU A 197 -11.17 -9.01 11.65
CA LEU A 197 -10.94 -9.79 12.85
C LEU A 197 -11.86 -11.03 12.96
N SER A 198 -12.81 -11.20 12.04
CA SER A 198 -13.83 -12.25 12.15
C SER A 198 -13.25 -13.67 12.04
N ARG A 199 -12.05 -13.79 11.48
CA ARG A 199 -11.34 -15.06 11.27
C ARG A 199 -10.63 -15.60 12.52
N PHE A 200 -10.38 -14.78 13.54
CA PHE A 200 -9.56 -15.16 14.71
C PHE A 200 -10.35 -15.84 15.84
N ALA A 201 -11.25 -16.77 15.52
CA ALA A 201 -12.22 -17.33 16.47
C ALA A 201 -11.60 -18.01 17.72
N VAL A 202 -10.30 -18.33 17.71
CA VAL A 202 -9.63 -19.18 18.71
C VAL A 202 -8.63 -18.42 19.62
N HIS A 203 -8.26 -17.18 19.31
CA HIS A 203 -7.15 -16.48 19.99
C HIS A 203 -7.62 -15.47 21.06
N GLN A 204 -8.32 -15.94 22.09
CA GLN A 204 -8.82 -15.08 23.19
C GLN A 204 -7.70 -14.42 24.03
N GLU A 205 -6.46 -14.88 23.91
CA GLU A 205 -5.32 -14.34 24.68
C GLU A 205 -4.65 -13.13 24.01
N LEU A 206 -4.92 -12.88 22.72
CA LEU A 206 -4.33 -11.77 21.98
C LEU A 206 -5.19 -10.51 22.07
N SER A 207 -4.52 -9.36 22.10
CA SER A 207 -5.18 -8.06 22.02
C SER A 207 -5.70 -7.76 20.61
N GLU A 208 -6.73 -6.90 20.51
CA GLU A 208 -7.25 -6.42 19.21
C GLU A 208 -6.14 -5.80 18.34
N TYR A 209 -5.16 -5.15 18.97
CA TYR A 209 -3.99 -4.60 18.29
C TYR A 209 -3.16 -5.70 17.60
N GLN A 210 -2.81 -6.77 18.33
CA GLN A 210 -2.05 -7.90 17.77
C GLN A 210 -2.83 -8.62 16.67
N LEU A 211 -4.13 -8.86 16.88
CA LEU A 211 -5.00 -9.45 15.86
C LEU A 211 -5.11 -8.56 14.61
N SER A 212 -5.12 -7.23 14.79
CA SER A 212 -5.14 -6.28 13.66
C SER A 212 -3.84 -6.33 12.85
N LEU A 213 -2.68 -6.44 13.51
CA LEU A 213 -1.40 -6.58 12.81
C LEU A 213 -1.32 -7.90 12.04
N ALA A 214 -1.81 -8.98 12.64
CA ALA A 214 -1.88 -10.28 11.98
C ALA A 214 -2.84 -10.26 10.77
N ALA A 215 -4.00 -9.63 10.89
CA ALA A 215 -4.95 -9.51 9.77
C ALA A 215 -4.37 -8.78 8.55
N LEU A 216 -3.40 -7.89 8.77
CA LEU A 216 -2.69 -7.17 7.73
C LEU A 216 -1.46 -7.91 7.19
N GLY A 217 -1.11 -9.07 7.75
CA GLY A 217 0.10 -9.81 7.39
C GLY A 217 1.40 -9.13 7.86
N LEU A 218 1.33 -8.22 8.83
CA LEU A 218 2.50 -7.51 9.35
C LEU A 218 3.27 -8.34 10.39
N CYS A 219 2.59 -9.30 11.02
CA CYS A 219 3.18 -10.27 11.95
C CYS A 219 2.34 -11.55 12.02
N ASP A 220 2.97 -12.69 12.30
CA ASP A 220 2.25 -13.95 12.54
C ASP A 220 1.79 -14.03 14.00
N ILE A 221 0.65 -14.68 14.27
CA ILE A 221 0.13 -14.94 15.63
C ILE A 221 1.14 -15.61 16.58
N GLY A 222 2.12 -16.34 16.05
CA GLY A 222 3.18 -16.98 16.84
C GLY A 222 4.47 -16.16 16.98
N SER A 223 4.53 -14.99 16.34
CA SER A 223 5.74 -14.19 16.23
C SER A 223 5.89 -13.24 17.42
N SER A 224 7.05 -13.17 18.05
CA SER A 224 7.32 -12.12 19.06
C SER A 224 7.60 -10.75 18.44
N ARG A 225 7.36 -10.55 17.14
CA ARG A 225 7.79 -9.36 16.37
C ARG A 225 7.14 -8.05 16.82
N TRP A 226 5.93 -8.08 17.39
CA TRP A 226 5.31 -6.89 17.99
C TRP A 226 5.94 -6.47 19.34
N GLU A 227 6.75 -7.34 19.94
CA GLU A 227 7.56 -7.06 21.12
C GLU A 227 9.02 -6.75 20.76
N ASP A 228 9.37 -6.82 19.47
CA ASP A 228 10.74 -6.69 19.02
C ASP A 228 11.21 -5.22 19.11
N THR A 229 12.27 -5.06 19.89
CA THR A 229 12.97 -3.79 20.11
C THR A 229 14.29 -3.74 19.35
N GLU A 230 14.65 -4.80 18.63
CA GLU A 230 15.82 -4.80 17.77
C GLU A 230 15.65 -3.72 16.67
N PRO A 231 16.77 -3.16 16.20
CA PRO A 231 16.73 -2.19 15.12
C PRO A 231 16.08 -2.77 13.87
N LEU A 232 15.10 -2.04 13.32
CA LEU A 232 14.40 -2.44 12.10
C LEU A 232 15.35 -2.41 10.90
N SER A 233 15.36 -3.47 10.10
CA SER A 233 16.07 -3.48 8.82
C SER A 233 15.20 -2.99 7.66
N SER A 234 15.84 -2.46 6.61
CA SER A 234 15.15 -2.07 5.36
C SER A 234 14.47 -3.27 4.66
N TYR A 235 15.04 -4.47 4.78
CA TYR A 235 14.46 -5.70 4.24
C TYR A 235 13.12 -6.02 4.89
N GLU A 236 13.09 -6.00 6.22
CA GLU A 236 11.86 -6.21 6.97
C GLU A 236 10.77 -5.19 6.65
N TYR A 237 11.16 -3.92 6.44
CA TYR A 237 10.24 -2.89 6.01
C TYR A 237 9.64 -3.20 4.64
N VAL A 238 10.44 -3.60 3.65
CA VAL A 238 9.92 -3.87 2.29
C VAL A 238 8.92 -5.02 2.26
N TRP A 239 9.14 -6.07 3.06
CA TRP A 239 8.15 -7.12 3.26
C TRP A 239 6.84 -6.58 3.85
N ALA A 240 6.92 -5.83 4.95
CA ALA A 240 5.74 -5.27 5.60
C ALA A 240 5.01 -4.21 4.75
N ALA A 241 5.74 -3.39 4.00
CA ALA A 241 5.21 -2.38 3.10
C ALA A 241 4.47 -3.01 1.92
N SER A 242 4.98 -4.12 1.36
CA SER A 242 4.29 -4.87 0.32
C SER A 242 2.95 -5.43 0.82
N ALA A 243 2.94 -6.06 2.00
CA ALA A 243 1.74 -6.60 2.63
C ALA A 243 0.70 -5.50 2.93
N LEU A 244 1.14 -4.36 3.49
CA LEU A 244 0.28 -3.21 3.70
C LEU A 244 -0.32 -2.70 2.38
N LEU A 245 0.48 -2.58 1.33
CA LEU A 245 0.01 -2.08 0.04
C LEU A 245 -1.01 -3.03 -0.61
N GLU A 246 -0.80 -4.35 -0.50
CA GLU A 246 -1.80 -5.35 -0.92
C GLU A 246 -3.12 -5.12 -0.20
N ARG A 247 -3.09 -4.95 1.13
CA ARG A 247 -4.31 -4.70 1.93
C ARG A 247 -4.97 -3.39 1.57
N LEU A 248 -4.20 -2.32 1.34
CA LEU A 248 -4.74 -1.04 0.88
C LEU A 248 -5.38 -1.16 -0.51
N TYR A 249 -4.76 -1.88 -1.43
CA TYR A 249 -5.30 -2.07 -2.77
C TYR A 249 -6.58 -2.88 -2.73
N VAL A 250 -6.61 -3.97 -1.96
CA VAL A 250 -7.78 -4.83 -1.83
C VAL A 250 -8.91 -4.14 -1.06
N ASP A 251 -8.66 -3.79 0.21
CA ASP A 251 -9.72 -3.45 1.16
C ASP A 251 -10.12 -1.96 1.12
N VAL A 252 -9.20 -1.08 0.72
CA VAL A 252 -9.42 0.37 0.72
C VAL A 252 -9.69 0.91 -0.68
N CYS A 253 -8.96 0.42 -1.69
CA CYS A 253 -9.04 0.95 -3.05
C CYS A 253 -9.93 0.13 -3.98
N GLY A 254 -10.26 -1.13 -3.64
CA GLY A 254 -11.05 -2.00 -4.52
C GLY A 254 -10.33 -2.40 -5.81
N MET A 255 -9.01 -2.48 -5.74
CA MET A 255 -8.11 -2.61 -6.89
C MET A 255 -7.54 -4.03 -7.06
N SER A 256 -8.02 -5.02 -6.32
CA SER A 256 -7.45 -6.38 -6.38
C SER A 256 -7.45 -6.91 -7.82
N SER A 257 -8.59 -6.82 -8.51
CA SER A 257 -8.77 -7.28 -9.89
C SER A 257 -8.48 -6.19 -10.94
N THR A 258 -8.02 -5.01 -10.52
CA THR A 258 -7.62 -3.96 -11.47
C THR A 258 -6.34 -4.37 -12.17
N VAL A 259 -6.32 -4.26 -13.50
CA VAL A 259 -5.10 -4.46 -14.28
C VAL A 259 -4.19 -3.25 -14.07
N MET A 260 -2.97 -3.51 -13.60
CA MET A 260 -1.97 -2.49 -13.38
C MET A 260 -1.36 -2.04 -14.69
N THR A 261 -0.84 -0.82 -14.67
CA THR A 261 -0.05 -0.27 -15.76
C THR A 261 1.44 -0.35 -15.45
N LEU A 262 2.27 -0.07 -16.45
CA LEU A 262 3.72 0.06 -16.23
C LEU A 262 4.04 1.21 -15.27
N ASP A 263 3.23 2.27 -15.27
CA ASP A 263 3.35 3.41 -14.34
C ASP A 263 3.07 2.99 -12.89
N ASP A 264 2.01 2.21 -12.68
CA ASP A 264 1.69 1.70 -11.34
C ASP A 264 2.82 0.79 -10.85
N LEU A 265 3.25 -0.20 -11.64
CA LEU A 265 4.31 -1.13 -11.24
C LEU A 265 5.64 -0.42 -10.97
N SER A 266 6.04 0.51 -11.86
CA SER A 266 7.25 1.31 -11.67
C SER A 266 7.16 2.19 -10.43
N GLY A 267 5.99 2.76 -10.14
CA GLY A 267 5.76 3.59 -8.96
C GLY A 267 5.89 2.80 -7.66
N ILE A 268 5.35 1.58 -7.62
CA ILE A 268 5.51 0.67 -6.48
C ILE A 268 7.00 0.32 -6.29
N THR A 269 7.68 -0.09 -7.36
CA THR A 269 9.11 -0.42 -7.32
C THR A 269 9.98 0.76 -6.90
N ASP A 270 9.70 1.99 -7.39
CA ASP A 270 10.41 3.23 -6.99
C ASP A 270 10.33 3.43 -5.48
N VAL A 271 9.13 3.37 -4.92
CA VAL A 271 8.90 3.56 -3.47
C VAL A 271 9.61 2.48 -2.64
N LEU A 272 9.53 1.21 -3.04
CA LEU A 272 10.17 0.12 -2.32
C LEU A 272 11.71 0.16 -2.41
N LEU A 273 12.29 0.55 -3.56
CA LEU A 273 13.75 0.72 -3.65
C LEU A 273 14.24 1.88 -2.79
N ARG A 274 13.45 2.96 -2.68
CA ARG A 274 13.81 4.17 -1.91
C ARG A 274 14.00 3.90 -0.43
N SER A 275 13.30 2.91 0.13
CA SER A 275 13.45 2.58 1.55
C SER A 275 14.81 2.01 1.90
N TYR A 276 15.53 1.41 0.94
CA TYR A 276 16.84 0.81 1.16
C TYR A 276 18.01 1.81 1.22
N ARG A 277 17.81 3.10 0.93
CA ARG A 277 18.88 4.14 0.94
C ARG A 277 20.23 3.66 0.36
N ILE A 278 20.15 2.92 -0.75
CA ILE A 278 21.28 2.18 -1.34
C ILE A 278 22.56 3.02 -1.37
N ARG A 279 23.63 2.47 -0.78
CA ARG A 279 24.96 3.09 -0.69
C ARG A 279 25.94 2.40 -1.63
N THR A 280 26.98 3.10 -2.05
CA THR A 280 28.13 2.44 -2.68
C THR A 280 28.84 1.57 -1.64
N PRO A 281 29.69 0.60 -2.06
CA PRO A 281 30.52 -0.17 -1.12
C PRO A 281 31.43 0.69 -0.22
N GLU A 282 31.69 1.94 -0.59
CA GLU A 282 32.43 2.92 0.19
C GLU A 282 31.54 3.73 1.18
N GLY A 283 30.25 3.40 1.28
CA GLY A 283 29.29 4.02 2.20
C GLY A 283 28.71 5.35 1.73
N GLU A 284 28.99 5.79 0.50
CA GLU A 284 28.44 7.03 -0.07
C GLU A 284 26.99 6.82 -0.55
N PRO A 285 26.04 7.73 -0.27
CA PRO A 285 24.70 7.64 -0.81
C PRO A 285 24.71 7.56 -2.34
N CYS A 286 24.16 6.49 -2.91
CA CYS A 286 24.23 6.23 -4.35
C CYS A 286 23.12 6.97 -5.13
N GLN A 287 22.88 8.25 -4.81
CA GLN A 287 21.78 9.04 -5.37
C GLN A 287 21.87 9.14 -6.91
N SER A 288 23.09 9.28 -7.44
CA SER A 288 23.36 9.42 -8.88
C SER A 288 23.02 8.15 -9.68
N TRP A 289 23.18 6.99 -9.05
CA TRP A 289 22.87 5.68 -9.59
C TRP A 289 21.39 5.34 -9.43
N TYR A 290 20.78 5.69 -8.29
CA TYR A 290 19.34 5.54 -8.11
C TYR A 290 18.61 6.33 -9.19
N ASP A 291 19.07 7.57 -9.42
CA ASP A 291 18.61 8.36 -10.55
C ASP A 291 18.94 7.70 -11.91
N ALA A 292 19.98 6.88 -12.04
CA ALA A 292 20.31 6.16 -13.28
C ALA A 292 19.36 4.98 -13.55
N VAL A 293 19.02 4.20 -12.51
CA VAL A 293 17.99 3.13 -12.56
C VAL A 293 16.61 3.74 -12.81
N LEU A 294 16.27 4.84 -12.13
CA LEU A 294 15.04 5.58 -12.42
C LEU A 294 15.04 6.21 -13.83
N ARG A 295 16.20 6.68 -14.30
CA ARG A 295 16.33 7.17 -15.68
C ARG A 295 16.20 6.05 -16.70
N SER A 296 16.68 4.82 -16.43
CA SER A 296 16.47 3.68 -17.33
C SER A 296 15.00 3.26 -17.36
N LEU A 297 14.33 3.22 -16.20
CA LEU A 297 12.88 3.04 -16.05
C LEU A 297 12.06 4.00 -16.91
N VAL A 298 12.47 5.28 -17.00
CA VAL A 298 11.78 6.31 -17.78
C VAL A 298 12.21 6.32 -19.25
N ALA A 299 13.50 6.13 -19.53
CA ALA A 299 14.07 6.29 -20.87
C ALA A 299 13.71 5.14 -21.81
N ASP A 300 13.56 3.92 -21.28
CA ASP A 300 13.45 2.70 -22.09
C ASP A 300 12.04 2.13 -22.21
N ARG A 301 11.02 2.88 -21.76
CA ARG A 301 9.59 2.53 -21.92
C ARG A 301 9.21 2.19 -23.35
N ARG A 302 9.85 2.85 -24.32
CA ARG A 302 9.64 2.64 -25.77
C ARG A 302 10.06 1.25 -26.25
N GLY A 303 10.94 0.58 -25.52
CA GLY A 303 11.40 -0.77 -25.83
C GLY A 303 10.58 -1.86 -25.13
N ILE A 304 9.68 -1.51 -24.21
CA ILE A 304 8.84 -2.44 -23.43
C ILE A 304 7.39 -2.41 -23.93
N VAL A 305 6.87 -1.21 -24.23
CA VAL A 305 5.52 -1.02 -24.79
C VAL A 305 5.65 -0.35 -26.17
N PRO A 306 5.03 -0.91 -27.23
CA PRO A 306 5.15 -0.38 -28.60
C PRO A 306 4.64 1.07 -28.76
N GLU A 307 3.77 1.52 -27.85
CA GLU A 307 3.20 2.86 -27.84
C GLU A 307 3.56 3.58 -26.53
N ASN A 308 3.84 4.87 -26.63
CA ASN A 308 4.40 5.75 -25.58
C ASN A 308 3.43 6.03 -24.39
N ASP A 309 2.44 5.16 -24.16
CA ASP A 309 1.41 5.37 -23.16
C ASP A 309 1.65 4.46 -21.95
N GLY A 310 2.25 5.02 -20.90
CA GLY A 310 2.48 4.36 -19.62
C GLY A 310 1.18 3.92 -18.92
N GLY A 311 0.02 4.34 -19.42
CA GLY A 311 -1.31 3.93 -18.95
C GLY A 311 -1.84 2.63 -19.57
N GLN A 312 -1.07 1.94 -20.42
CA GLN A 312 -1.50 0.64 -20.96
C GLN A 312 -1.38 -0.46 -19.88
N PRO A 313 -2.31 -1.45 -19.89
CA PRO A 313 -2.17 -2.70 -19.17
C PRO A 313 -0.78 -3.32 -19.32
N VAL A 314 -0.19 -3.80 -18.22
CA VAL A 314 1.09 -4.49 -18.24
C VAL A 314 0.89 -5.99 -18.08
N SER A 315 1.41 -6.77 -19.03
CA SER A 315 1.47 -8.22 -18.90
C SER A 315 2.66 -8.66 -18.05
N ARG A 316 2.64 -9.90 -17.58
CA ARG A 316 3.78 -10.47 -16.83
C ARG A 316 5.06 -10.52 -17.63
N GLN A 317 5.00 -10.83 -18.93
CA GLN A 317 6.19 -10.75 -19.80
C GLN A 317 6.76 -9.33 -19.89
N GLN A 318 5.89 -8.31 -19.94
CA GLN A 318 6.33 -6.91 -19.95
C GLN A 318 6.93 -6.49 -18.61
N ALA A 319 6.38 -6.97 -17.49
CA ALA A 319 6.95 -6.78 -16.16
C ALA A 319 8.33 -7.46 -16.03
N ALA A 320 8.49 -8.70 -16.50
CA ALA A 320 9.81 -9.36 -16.57
C ALA A 320 10.81 -8.55 -17.40
N MET A 321 10.38 -8.03 -18.55
CA MET A 321 11.24 -7.21 -19.39
C MET A 321 11.65 -5.90 -18.72
N LEU A 322 10.78 -5.31 -17.90
CA LEU A 322 11.14 -4.16 -17.06
C LEU A 322 12.24 -4.55 -16.07
N PHE A 323 12.00 -5.58 -15.26
CA PHE A 323 12.88 -5.96 -14.16
C PHE A 323 14.23 -6.51 -14.62
N VAL A 324 14.25 -7.38 -15.64
CA VAL A 324 15.50 -7.87 -16.24
C VAL A 324 16.33 -6.72 -16.77
N ARG A 325 15.74 -5.76 -17.49
CA ARG A 325 16.50 -4.61 -18.00
C ARG A 325 17.04 -3.73 -16.88
N MET A 326 16.25 -3.49 -15.83
CA MET A 326 16.71 -2.71 -14.68
C MET A 326 17.90 -3.38 -14.00
N HIS A 327 17.81 -4.68 -13.79
CA HIS A 327 18.88 -5.50 -13.22
C HIS A 327 20.13 -5.49 -14.12
N GLU A 328 19.99 -5.84 -15.40
CA GLU A 328 21.12 -5.95 -16.33
C GLU A 328 21.82 -4.62 -16.63
N THR A 329 21.09 -3.49 -16.50
CA THR A 329 21.69 -2.15 -16.59
C THR A 329 22.76 -1.92 -15.51
N VAL A 330 22.63 -2.60 -14.37
CA VAL A 330 23.48 -2.42 -13.20
C VAL A 330 24.50 -3.54 -13.06
N PHE A 331 24.05 -4.79 -13.16
CA PHE A 331 24.88 -5.97 -12.88
C PHE A 331 25.46 -6.62 -14.14
N GLY A 332 25.04 -6.19 -15.32
CA GLY A 332 25.36 -6.85 -16.59
C GLY A 332 24.39 -7.99 -16.90
N GLU A 333 24.64 -8.69 -18.00
CA GLU A 333 23.72 -9.72 -18.52
C GLU A 333 23.48 -10.85 -17.51
N ILE A 334 22.21 -11.20 -17.30
CA ILE A 334 21.80 -12.36 -16.51
C ILE A 334 22.01 -13.61 -17.37
N ASP A 335 22.85 -14.53 -16.90
CA ASP A 335 22.96 -15.84 -17.51
C ASP A 335 21.75 -16.70 -17.10
N PRO A 336 20.88 -17.13 -18.03
CA PRO A 336 19.79 -18.02 -17.69
C PRO A 336 20.35 -19.34 -17.16
N LEU A 337 19.88 -19.75 -15.98
CA LEU A 337 20.26 -21.02 -15.37
C LEU A 337 19.51 -22.16 -16.07
N TRP A 338 20.11 -23.36 -16.09
CA TRP A 338 19.58 -24.54 -16.78
C TRP A 338 18.16 -24.96 -16.34
N TYR A 339 17.70 -24.57 -15.15
CA TYR A 339 16.34 -24.84 -14.66
C TYR A 339 15.34 -23.72 -15.04
N ALA A 340 15.80 -22.57 -15.51
CA ALA A 340 14.94 -21.54 -16.10
C ALA A 340 14.66 -21.81 -17.59
N GLU A 341 15.36 -22.77 -18.21
CA GLU A 341 15.11 -23.28 -19.57
C GLU A 341 13.90 -24.25 -19.63
N THR A 342 13.20 -24.48 -18.52
CA THR A 342 12.12 -25.48 -18.41
C THR A 342 10.72 -24.88 -18.21
N LEU A 343 10.53 -23.58 -18.50
CA LEU A 343 9.19 -23.00 -18.53
C LEU A 343 8.37 -23.63 -19.65
N GLU A 344 7.26 -24.26 -19.30
CA GLU A 344 6.47 -25.07 -20.25
C GLU A 344 5.62 -24.22 -21.19
N ASP A 345 5.23 -23.03 -20.75
CA ASP A 345 4.28 -22.17 -21.44
C ASP A 345 4.91 -20.99 -22.19
N ILE A 346 6.24 -20.83 -22.10
CA ILE A 346 6.97 -19.82 -22.87
C ILE A 346 8.43 -20.21 -23.14
N ASP A 347 8.86 -19.99 -24.38
CA ASP A 347 10.26 -20.04 -24.82
C ASP A 347 10.75 -18.60 -25.10
N ASP A 348 10.96 -17.83 -24.03
CA ASP A 348 11.39 -16.44 -24.07
C ASP A 348 12.55 -16.21 -23.08
N ALA A 349 13.67 -15.73 -23.60
CA ALA A 349 14.90 -15.55 -22.84
C ALA A 349 14.75 -14.52 -21.70
N VAL A 350 13.87 -13.52 -21.84
CA VAL A 350 13.65 -12.51 -20.81
C VAL A 350 12.89 -13.11 -19.64
N CYS A 351 11.84 -13.92 -19.90
CA CYS A 351 11.13 -14.63 -18.85
C CYS A 351 12.05 -15.62 -18.11
N ALA A 352 12.87 -16.37 -18.85
CA ALA A 352 13.86 -17.28 -18.26
C ALA A 352 14.87 -16.53 -17.36
N LYS A 353 15.38 -15.37 -17.80
CA LYS A 353 16.26 -14.52 -16.99
C LYS A 353 15.59 -14.02 -15.73
N ALA A 354 14.33 -13.58 -15.82
CA ALA A 354 13.57 -13.10 -14.66
C ALA A 354 13.42 -14.19 -13.58
N VAL A 355 13.17 -15.43 -13.99
CA VAL A 355 13.10 -16.58 -13.06
C VAL A 355 14.49 -16.96 -12.53
N ALA A 356 15.52 -17.00 -13.39
CA ALA A 356 16.87 -17.40 -13.00
C ALA A 356 17.50 -16.49 -11.94
N ALA A 357 17.11 -15.21 -11.91
CA ALA A 357 17.58 -14.21 -10.96
C ALA A 357 16.54 -13.89 -9.86
N ASP A 358 15.52 -14.72 -9.68
CA ASP A 358 14.46 -14.55 -8.67
C ASP A 358 13.77 -13.17 -8.69
N LEU A 359 13.79 -12.48 -9.85
CA LEU A 359 13.24 -11.12 -9.99
C LEU A 359 11.72 -11.08 -9.88
N MET A 360 11.10 -12.25 -10.03
CA MET A 360 9.66 -12.45 -9.98
C MET A 360 9.43 -13.86 -9.44
N SER A 361 9.44 -14.02 -8.11
CA SER A 361 9.24 -15.34 -7.49
C SER A 361 7.75 -15.68 -7.32
N THR A 362 6.86 -14.70 -7.49
CA THR A 362 5.41 -14.91 -7.54
C THR A 362 4.96 -15.57 -8.85
N TYR A 363 5.17 -16.88 -8.99
CA TYR A 363 4.57 -17.69 -10.06
C TYR A 363 3.92 -18.97 -9.51
N PRO A 364 2.76 -19.36 -10.07
CA PRO A 364 1.91 -20.39 -9.48
C PRO A 364 2.60 -21.77 -9.44
N SER A 365 3.61 -21.99 -10.27
CA SER A 365 4.57 -23.08 -10.11
C SER A 365 5.93 -22.70 -10.70
N SER A 366 6.97 -23.46 -10.37
CA SER A 366 8.30 -23.34 -10.99
C SER A 366 8.34 -23.72 -12.47
N SER A 367 7.26 -24.30 -13.03
CA SER A 367 7.18 -24.77 -14.41
C SER A 367 6.34 -23.89 -15.33
N VAL A 368 5.59 -22.90 -14.80
CA VAL A 368 4.66 -22.07 -15.60
C VAL A 368 4.82 -20.59 -15.26
N PHE A 369 5.07 -19.78 -16.29
CA PHE A 369 5.28 -18.33 -16.15
C PHE A 369 4.00 -17.50 -16.39
N SER A 370 3.14 -17.93 -17.30
CA SER A 370 1.90 -17.24 -17.70
C SER A 370 2.14 -15.83 -18.27
N PRO A 371 2.91 -15.72 -19.38
CA PRO A 371 3.46 -14.45 -19.88
C PRO A 371 2.41 -13.42 -20.31
N TYR A 372 1.25 -13.91 -20.76
CA TYR A 372 0.15 -13.09 -21.27
C TYR A 372 -0.86 -12.71 -20.19
N CYS A 373 -0.69 -13.20 -18.95
CA CYS A 373 -1.52 -12.72 -17.85
C CYS A 373 -1.20 -11.26 -17.58
N ASP A 374 -2.24 -10.49 -17.29
CA ASP A 374 -2.09 -9.14 -16.78
C ASP A 374 -1.47 -9.17 -15.37
N VAL A 375 -0.75 -8.11 -15.02
CA VAL A 375 -0.36 -7.86 -13.63
C VAL A 375 -1.53 -7.20 -12.93
N TRP A 376 -2.12 -7.90 -11.96
CA TRP A 376 -3.24 -7.37 -11.19
C TRP A 376 -2.79 -6.66 -9.93
N GLY A 377 -3.63 -5.77 -9.42
CA GLY A 377 -3.33 -4.97 -8.23
C GLY A 377 -3.03 -5.81 -7.00
N TYR A 378 -3.63 -6.99 -6.86
CA TYR A 378 -3.32 -7.87 -5.73
C TYR A 378 -1.92 -8.53 -5.84
N THR A 379 -1.35 -8.68 -7.04
CA THR A 379 -0.02 -9.28 -7.26
C THR A 379 1.10 -8.26 -7.44
N ALA A 380 0.78 -7.03 -7.84
CA ALA A 380 1.81 -6.05 -8.17
C ALA A 380 2.73 -5.68 -6.99
N PRO A 381 2.24 -5.52 -5.75
CA PRO A 381 3.13 -5.25 -4.62
C PRO A 381 4.12 -6.38 -4.32
N SER A 382 3.67 -7.64 -4.28
CA SER A 382 4.56 -8.78 -4.07
C SER A 382 5.57 -8.93 -5.19
N MET A 383 5.13 -8.76 -6.44
CA MET A 383 5.99 -8.83 -7.62
C MET A 383 7.08 -7.74 -7.61
N ALA A 384 6.72 -6.51 -7.24
CA ALA A 384 7.69 -5.44 -7.06
C ALA A 384 8.65 -5.71 -5.89
N ARG A 385 8.15 -6.27 -4.78
CA ARG A 385 8.97 -6.69 -3.63
C ARG A 385 9.99 -7.73 -4.04
N ASP A 386 9.59 -8.78 -4.75
CA ASP A 386 10.48 -9.88 -5.18
C ASP A 386 11.65 -9.31 -5.98
N PHE A 387 11.37 -8.44 -6.96
CA PHE A 387 12.39 -7.72 -7.69
C PHE A 387 13.31 -6.90 -6.77
N VAL A 388 12.76 -6.08 -5.88
CA VAL A 388 13.56 -5.22 -4.99
C VAL A 388 14.47 -6.04 -4.09
N CYS A 389 13.97 -7.13 -3.51
CA CYS A 389 14.76 -8.01 -2.66
C CYS A 389 15.91 -8.67 -3.43
N ALA A 390 15.64 -9.27 -4.59
CA ALA A 390 16.66 -9.88 -5.43
C ALA A 390 17.70 -8.86 -5.89
N PHE A 391 17.24 -7.69 -6.32
CA PHE A 391 18.09 -6.59 -6.78
C PHE A 391 19.04 -6.10 -5.68
N VAL A 392 18.52 -5.88 -4.48
CA VAL A 392 19.32 -5.40 -3.34
C VAL A 392 20.29 -6.49 -2.86
N GLN A 393 19.86 -7.75 -2.86
CA GLN A 393 20.73 -8.87 -2.53
C GLN A 393 21.95 -8.93 -3.45
N ASP A 394 21.75 -8.76 -4.77
CA ASP A 394 22.86 -8.71 -5.73
C ASP A 394 23.72 -7.45 -5.57
N TRP A 395 23.12 -6.33 -5.19
CA TRP A 395 23.85 -5.09 -4.91
C TRP A 395 24.89 -5.25 -3.80
N TYR A 396 24.51 -5.94 -2.73
CA TYR A 396 25.35 -6.15 -1.55
C TYR A 396 26.08 -7.51 -1.56
N ALA A 397 26.03 -8.27 -2.67
CA ALA A 397 26.60 -9.62 -2.73
C ALA A 397 28.12 -9.66 -2.44
N ASP A 398 28.85 -8.60 -2.80
CA ASP A 398 30.29 -8.48 -2.61
C ASP A 398 30.69 -7.65 -1.37
N SER A 399 29.73 -7.12 -0.60
CA SER A 399 30.03 -6.32 0.59
C SER A 399 29.99 -7.13 1.88
N GLU A 400 30.89 -6.83 2.82
CA GLU A 400 30.74 -7.26 4.22
C GLU A 400 29.64 -6.47 4.96
N GLU A 401 29.13 -5.39 4.35
CA GLU A 401 27.93 -4.67 4.82
C GLU A 401 26.71 -5.57 4.60
N ASP A 402 25.96 -5.77 5.68
CA ASP A 402 24.80 -6.64 5.72
C ASP A 402 23.64 -5.99 4.94
N VAL A 403 22.80 -6.80 4.30
CA VAL A 403 21.59 -6.39 3.55
C VAL A 403 20.57 -5.67 4.47
N THR A 404 20.87 -5.62 5.77
CA THR A 404 20.07 -5.15 6.88
C THR A 404 20.34 -3.69 7.24
N ASP A 405 20.59 -2.82 6.25
CA ASP A 405 20.78 -1.38 6.48
C ASP A 405 19.65 -0.86 7.39
N LEU A 406 20.04 -0.38 8.56
CA LEU A 406 19.10 -0.10 9.65
C LEU A 406 18.26 1.12 9.32
N MET A 407 16.95 0.99 9.50
CA MET A 407 16.02 2.05 9.21
C MET A 407 15.91 2.99 10.42
N ASP A 408 16.21 4.27 10.18
CA ASP A 408 15.89 5.33 11.14
C ASP A 408 14.42 5.78 11.00
N TYR A 409 13.93 6.51 11.99
CA TYR A 409 12.56 7.03 12.01
C TYR A 409 12.25 7.95 10.83
N ALA A 410 13.24 8.73 10.37
CA ALA A 410 13.04 9.62 9.23
C ALA A 410 12.80 8.83 7.94
N ASN A 411 13.48 7.70 7.78
CA ASN A 411 13.32 6.78 6.65
C ASN A 411 11.97 6.10 6.68
N LEU A 412 11.58 5.60 7.86
CA LEU A 412 10.27 4.99 8.07
C LEU A 412 9.14 5.93 7.66
N VAL A 413 9.14 7.15 8.18
CA VAL A 413 8.10 8.15 7.88
C VAL A 413 8.13 8.56 6.41
N SER A 414 9.32 8.78 5.85
CA SER A 414 9.47 9.15 4.44
C SER A 414 8.89 8.08 3.52
N ALA A 415 9.30 6.82 3.72
CA ALA A 415 8.89 5.69 2.90
C ALA A 415 7.39 5.38 3.07
N LEU A 416 6.86 5.39 4.30
CA LEU A 416 5.42 5.24 4.55
C LEU A 416 4.61 6.35 3.89
N GLY A 417 5.05 7.61 3.97
CA GLY A 417 4.35 8.70 3.33
C GLY A 417 4.28 8.55 1.80
N GLU A 418 5.39 8.15 1.18
CA GLU A 418 5.42 7.88 -0.27
C GLU A 418 4.53 6.68 -0.64
N LEU A 419 4.57 5.60 0.14
CA LEU A 419 3.69 4.43 -0.03
C LEU A 419 2.21 4.83 0.04
N MET A 420 1.83 5.60 1.05
CA MET A 420 0.45 6.05 1.23
C MET A 420 -0.01 6.99 0.11
N MET A 421 0.90 7.74 -0.52
CA MET A 421 0.59 8.58 -1.69
C MET A 421 0.24 7.76 -2.94
N LEU A 422 0.71 6.50 -3.08
CA LEU A 422 0.31 5.61 -4.18
C LEU A 422 -1.18 5.28 -4.17
N THR A 423 -1.82 5.38 -3.00
CA THR A 423 -3.26 5.10 -2.80
C THR A 423 -4.10 6.36 -2.69
N ASP A 424 -3.50 7.56 -2.83
CA ASP A 424 -4.20 8.81 -2.60
C ASP A 424 -5.31 9.03 -3.64
N GLY A 425 -6.46 9.51 -3.18
CA GLY A 425 -7.64 9.74 -4.02
C GLY A 425 -8.36 8.47 -4.49
N ARG A 426 -7.89 7.28 -4.11
CA ARG A 426 -8.55 6.00 -4.41
C ARG A 426 -9.20 5.46 -3.14
N ARG A 427 -10.54 5.49 -3.07
CA ARG A 427 -11.31 5.02 -1.91
C ARG A 427 -12.59 4.36 -2.36
N LEU A 428 -12.83 3.16 -1.82
CA LEU A 428 -14.14 2.54 -1.85
C LEU A 428 -15.13 3.34 -1.02
N THR A 429 -16.35 3.44 -1.52
CA THR A 429 -17.51 3.86 -0.77
C THR A 429 -18.28 2.64 -0.27
N GLN A 430 -19.14 2.82 0.73
CA GLN A 430 -19.96 1.72 1.25
C GLN A 430 -20.88 1.11 0.17
N GLU A 431 -21.26 1.89 -0.85
CA GLU A 431 -22.08 1.43 -1.96
C GLU A 431 -21.30 0.48 -2.90
N ASP A 432 -19.98 0.45 -2.80
CA ASP A 432 -19.09 -0.38 -3.62
C ASP A 432 -18.85 -1.78 -3.03
N VAL A 433 -19.40 -2.09 -1.85
CA VAL A 433 -19.18 -3.35 -1.15
C VAL A 433 -20.44 -4.24 -1.19
N TYR A 434 -20.30 -5.43 -1.78
CA TYR A 434 -21.33 -6.46 -1.77
C TYR A 434 -20.74 -7.79 -1.32
N ILE A 435 -21.40 -8.49 -0.40
CA ILE A 435 -20.92 -9.77 0.14
C ILE A 435 -22.06 -10.80 0.04
N CYS A 436 -21.77 -11.95 -0.55
CA CYS A 436 -22.64 -13.12 -0.58
C CYS A 436 -21.88 -14.32 -0.06
N VAL A 437 -22.35 -14.93 1.04
CA VAL A 437 -21.68 -16.06 1.70
C VAL A 437 -22.74 -17.10 2.03
N ASN A 438 -22.57 -18.29 1.46
CA ASN A 438 -23.43 -19.45 1.64
C ASN A 438 -22.78 -20.46 2.61
N ASP A 439 -22.20 -19.95 3.69
CA ASP A 439 -21.57 -20.77 4.73
C ASP A 439 -22.62 -21.40 5.67
N ARG A 440 -22.16 -22.22 6.61
CA ARG A 440 -22.96 -22.90 7.64
C ARG A 440 -22.52 -22.48 9.03
N ASP A 441 -23.39 -22.69 10.01
CA ASP A 441 -23.11 -22.45 11.44
C ASP A 441 -22.35 -23.62 12.11
N TYR A 442 -22.01 -24.66 11.36
CA TYR A 442 -21.20 -25.80 11.76
C TYR A 442 -19.97 -25.95 10.88
N ASP A 443 -18.92 -26.61 11.37
CA ASP A 443 -17.71 -26.85 10.59
C ASP A 443 -17.94 -27.97 9.56
N TRP A 444 -17.77 -27.62 8.28
CA TRP A 444 -17.90 -28.54 7.16
C TRP A 444 -16.64 -28.62 6.30
N TYR A 445 -15.56 -27.94 6.69
CA TYR A 445 -14.26 -28.07 6.04
C TYR A 445 -13.66 -29.45 6.28
N MET A 446 -13.07 -30.05 5.25
CA MET A 446 -12.39 -31.35 5.33
C MET A 446 -11.03 -31.29 4.64
N TRP A 447 -9.97 -31.46 5.43
CA TRP A 447 -8.59 -31.54 4.94
C TRP A 447 -8.31 -32.91 4.33
N GLN A 448 -7.65 -33.00 3.18
CA GLN A 448 -7.46 -34.28 2.49
C GLN A 448 -6.39 -35.18 3.12
N HIS A 449 -5.35 -34.62 3.74
CA HIS A 449 -4.15 -35.42 4.05
C HIS A 449 -4.30 -36.31 5.30
N ASN A 450 -5.42 -36.23 6.01
CA ASN A 450 -5.77 -37.14 7.12
C ASN A 450 -6.84 -38.18 6.76
N THR A 451 -7.06 -38.46 5.47
CA THR A 451 -8.21 -39.24 4.98
C THR A 451 -7.88 -40.67 4.52
N GLY A 452 -6.84 -41.27 5.10
CA GLY A 452 -6.46 -42.67 4.87
C GLY A 452 -5.38 -42.88 3.80
N GLU A 453 -5.37 -44.06 3.17
CA GLU A 453 -4.31 -44.51 2.25
C GLU A 453 -4.09 -43.57 1.04
N TYR A 454 -5.18 -42.98 0.53
CA TYR A 454 -5.17 -42.14 -0.68
C TYR A 454 -5.09 -40.64 -0.38
N SER A 455 -4.68 -40.27 0.84
CA SER A 455 -4.74 -38.88 1.33
C SER A 455 -3.97 -37.87 0.46
N ALA A 456 -2.93 -38.31 -0.25
CA ALA A 456 -2.16 -37.49 -1.20
C ALA A 456 -2.95 -37.08 -2.45
N VAL A 457 -4.03 -37.77 -2.79
CA VAL A 457 -4.82 -37.55 -4.03
C VAL A 457 -6.33 -37.42 -3.74
N ASN A 458 -6.70 -37.09 -2.51
CA ASN A 458 -8.08 -37.03 -2.05
C ASN A 458 -8.74 -35.64 -2.14
N CYS A 459 -8.14 -34.68 -2.85
CA CYS A 459 -8.72 -33.34 -3.05
C CYS A 459 -10.19 -33.39 -3.49
N MET A 460 -10.50 -34.15 -4.54
CA MET A 460 -11.84 -34.28 -5.12
C MET A 460 -12.83 -35.04 -4.20
N PRO A 461 -12.49 -36.21 -3.62
CA PRO A 461 -13.27 -36.81 -2.54
C PRO A 461 -13.58 -35.85 -1.39
N SER A 462 -12.62 -35.01 -1.00
CA SER A 462 -12.80 -34.03 0.08
C SER A 462 -13.85 -32.98 -0.29
N ILE A 463 -13.75 -32.34 -1.47
CA ILE A 463 -14.77 -31.35 -1.88
C ILE A 463 -16.16 -31.96 -2.08
N ALA A 464 -16.24 -33.22 -2.51
CA ALA A 464 -17.52 -33.94 -2.60
C ALA A 464 -18.13 -34.19 -1.21
N ALA A 465 -17.32 -34.68 -0.25
CA ALA A 465 -17.76 -34.87 1.13
C ALA A 465 -18.17 -33.55 1.81
N MET A 466 -17.40 -32.48 1.58
CA MET A 466 -17.74 -31.12 2.03
C MET A 466 -19.11 -30.69 1.47
N ALA A 467 -19.36 -30.85 0.17
CA ALA A 467 -20.62 -30.48 -0.44
C ALA A 467 -21.82 -31.32 0.06
N ILE A 468 -21.62 -32.63 0.27
CA ILE A 468 -22.64 -33.51 0.85
C ILE A 468 -22.99 -33.09 2.28
N LYS A 469 -21.97 -32.81 3.12
CA LYS A 469 -22.16 -32.34 4.49
C LYS A 469 -22.80 -30.94 4.52
N TRP A 470 -22.41 -30.05 3.63
CA TRP A 470 -22.99 -28.72 3.49
C TRP A 470 -24.48 -28.77 3.11
N TYR A 471 -24.88 -29.72 2.26
CA TYR A 471 -26.27 -29.87 1.82
C TYR A 471 -27.16 -30.52 2.89
N TRP A 472 -26.69 -31.61 3.53
CA TRP A 472 -27.52 -32.39 4.45
C TRP A 472 -27.45 -31.98 5.92
N GLY A 473 -26.35 -31.36 6.37
CA GLY A 473 -26.16 -30.97 7.78
C GLY A 473 -24.97 -31.64 8.44
N GLU A 474 -24.61 -31.14 9.63
CA GLU A 474 -23.46 -31.59 10.44
C GLU A 474 -23.45 -33.10 10.71
N ASP A 475 -24.61 -33.68 11.01
CA ASP A 475 -24.77 -35.07 11.43
C ASP A 475 -24.83 -36.08 10.27
N TYR A 476 -24.77 -35.62 9.01
CA TYR A 476 -24.82 -36.55 7.87
C TYR A 476 -23.54 -37.41 7.83
N PRO A 477 -23.64 -38.75 7.82
CA PRO A 477 -22.51 -39.65 8.00
C PRO A 477 -21.71 -39.85 6.72
N VAL A 478 -21.11 -38.78 6.21
CA VAL A 478 -20.18 -38.81 5.07
C VAL A 478 -18.74 -38.68 5.55
N SER A 479 -17.83 -39.45 4.95
CA SER A 479 -16.39 -39.30 5.15
C SER A 479 -15.67 -39.36 3.81
N VAL A 480 -14.54 -38.66 3.72
CA VAL A 480 -13.69 -38.65 2.52
C VAL A 480 -13.22 -40.06 2.15
N GLU A 481 -12.75 -40.82 3.15
CA GLU A 481 -12.34 -42.21 3.00
C GLU A 481 -13.51 -43.11 2.54
N GLY A 482 -14.72 -42.87 3.07
CA GLY A 482 -15.92 -43.61 2.68
C GLY A 482 -16.27 -43.41 1.21
N LEU A 483 -16.22 -42.16 0.72
CA LEU A 483 -16.44 -41.85 -0.70
C LEU A 483 -15.35 -42.44 -1.59
N ARG A 484 -14.07 -42.31 -1.20
CA ARG A 484 -12.94 -42.91 -1.92
C ARG A 484 -13.14 -44.42 -2.09
N ASN A 485 -13.44 -45.12 -0.99
CA ASN A 485 -13.58 -46.57 -0.97
C ASN A 485 -14.75 -47.08 -1.83
N ALA A 486 -15.80 -46.26 -1.98
CA ALA A 486 -16.94 -46.60 -2.83
C ALA A 486 -16.61 -46.60 -4.34
N MET A 487 -15.51 -45.94 -4.75
CA MET A 487 -15.14 -45.75 -6.17
C MET A 487 -13.81 -46.41 -6.55
N LEU A 488 -13.20 -47.23 -5.69
CA LEU A 488 -11.86 -47.81 -5.93
C LEU A 488 -11.80 -48.73 -7.15
N GLU A 489 -12.91 -49.40 -7.52
CA GLU A 489 -12.95 -50.22 -8.73
C GLU A 489 -12.89 -49.38 -10.01
N GLU A 490 -13.19 -48.08 -9.92
CA GLU A 490 -13.27 -47.15 -11.05
C GLU A 490 -12.04 -46.24 -11.14
N CYS A 491 -11.43 -45.87 -9.99
CA CYS A 491 -10.28 -44.97 -9.94
C CYS A 491 -9.45 -45.11 -8.65
N ASP A 492 -8.19 -45.54 -8.80
CA ASP A 492 -7.18 -45.60 -7.73
C ASP A 492 -6.28 -44.34 -7.66
N GLY A 493 -6.39 -43.44 -8.64
CA GLY A 493 -5.67 -42.16 -8.73
C GLY A 493 -6.52 -40.93 -8.36
N GLY A 494 -6.11 -39.74 -8.83
CA GLY A 494 -6.91 -38.52 -8.70
C GLY A 494 -8.26 -38.65 -9.42
N TRP A 495 -9.32 -38.06 -8.87
CA TRP A 495 -10.65 -38.12 -9.49
C TRP A 495 -10.86 -37.05 -10.56
N TYR A 496 -11.75 -37.35 -11.51
CA TYR A 496 -12.32 -36.39 -12.42
C TYR A 496 -13.66 -35.86 -11.89
N THR A 497 -14.20 -34.85 -12.55
CA THR A 497 -15.50 -34.26 -12.18
C THR A 497 -16.65 -35.28 -12.24
N ALA A 498 -16.53 -36.32 -13.07
CA ALA A 498 -17.49 -37.42 -13.13
C ALA A 498 -17.67 -38.13 -11.78
N GLN A 499 -16.58 -38.51 -11.10
CA GLN A 499 -16.67 -39.21 -9.81
C GLN A 499 -17.27 -38.33 -8.71
N VAL A 500 -17.06 -37.00 -8.79
CA VAL A 500 -17.71 -36.04 -7.89
C VAL A 500 -19.22 -36.05 -8.13
N MET A 501 -19.67 -35.96 -9.38
CA MET A 501 -21.09 -36.02 -9.75
C MET A 501 -21.76 -37.35 -9.38
N ASP A 502 -21.07 -38.48 -9.58
CA ASP A 502 -21.56 -39.80 -9.19
C ASP A 502 -21.71 -39.89 -7.67
N SER A 503 -20.75 -39.36 -6.90
CA SER A 503 -20.82 -39.30 -5.43
C SER A 503 -21.99 -38.44 -4.94
N LEU A 504 -22.24 -37.29 -5.57
CA LEU A 504 -23.38 -36.42 -5.26
C LEU A 504 -24.70 -37.15 -5.56
N THR A 505 -24.80 -37.82 -6.71
CA THR A 505 -25.97 -38.62 -7.11
C THR A 505 -26.25 -39.74 -6.13
N MET A 506 -25.23 -40.51 -5.75
CA MET A 506 -25.34 -41.62 -4.79
C MET A 506 -25.83 -41.15 -3.41
N ASN A 507 -25.50 -39.91 -3.02
CA ASN A 507 -25.91 -39.31 -1.74
C ASN A 507 -27.17 -38.45 -1.86
N GLY A 508 -27.86 -38.47 -3.01
CA GLY A 508 -29.10 -37.73 -3.21
C GLY A 508 -28.95 -36.21 -3.17
N VAL A 509 -27.75 -35.69 -3.42
CA VAL A 509 -27.47 -34.25 -3.45
C VAL A 509 -27.72 -33.71 -4.86
N PRO A 510 -28.66 -32.77 -5.04
CA PRO A 510 -28.91 -32.17 -6.35
C PRO A 510 -27.74 -31.29 -6.77
N TYR A 511 -27.38 -31.37 -8.04
CA TYR A 511 -26.36 -30.52 -8.65
C TYR A 511 -26.73 -30.15 -10.08
N ASP A 512 -26.05 -29.12 -10.58
CA ASP A 512 -26.05 -28.70 -11.99
C ASP A 512 -24.59 -28.40 -12.42
N THR A 513 -24.39 -28.04 -13.68
CA THR A 513 -23.09 -27.63 -14.22
C THR A 513 -23.16 -26.26 -14.88
N SER A 514 -22.12 -25.44 -14.73
CA SER A 514 -22.02 -24.12 -15.36
C SER A 514 -20.72 -23.96 -16.14
N GLU A 515 -20.83 -23.59 -17.42
CA GLU A 515 -19.69 -23.29 -18.30
C GLU A 515 -19.23 -21.81 -18.20
N GLU A 516 -20.04 -20.94 -17.59
CA GLU A 516 -19.71 -19.51 -17.46
C GLU A 516 -18.86 -19.23 -16.22
N ILE A 517 -17.66 -18.69 -16.43
CA ILE A 517 -16.69 -18.33 -15.38
C ILE A 517 -16.17 -16.92 -15.66
N PRO A 518 -16.15 -16.00 -14.68
CA PRO A 518 -16.64 -16.14 -13.30
C PRO A 518 -18.14 -15.90 -13.13
N GLU A 519 -18.87 -15.40 -14.13
CA GLU A 519 -20.25 -14.92 -13.97
C GLU A 519 -21.23 -16.03 -13.58
N GLY A 520 -21.04 -17.25 -14.07
CA GLY A 520 -21.86 -18.40 -13.68
C GLY A 520 -21.65 -18.80 -12.22
N ILE A 521 -20.42 -18.69 -11.71
CA ILE A 521 -20.08 -18.91 -10.30
C ILE A 521 -20.82 -17.87 -9.44
N ILE A 522 -20.73 -16.59 -9.79
CA ILE A 522 -21.39 -15.50 -9.06
C ILE A 522 -22.91 -15.72 -9.01
N ARG A 523 -23.54 -16.03 -10.15
CA ARG A 523 -24.99 -16.30 -10.19
C ARG A 523 -25.38 -17.52 -9.37
N ALA A 524 -24.55 -18.58 -9.36
CA ALA A 524 -24.80 -19.74 -8.52
C ALA A 524 -24.78 -19.38 -7.04
N LEU A 525 -23.79 -18.59 -6.61
CA LEU A 525 -23.67 -18.11 -5.22
C LEU A 525 -24.84 -17.21 -4.83
N ASP A 526 -25.27 -16.28 -5.68
CA ASP A 526 -26.45 -15.43 -5.44
C ASP A 526 -27.74 -16.24 -5.22
N ASN A 527 -27.82 -17.44 -5.80
CA ASN A 527 -28.94 -18.36 -5.66
C ASN A 527 -28.82 -19.29 -4.44
N GLY A 528 -27.85 -19.05 -3.55
CA GLY A 528 -27.64 -19.82 -2.33
C GLY A 528 -26.94 -21.17 -2.54
N ALA A 529 -26.26 -21.36 -3.69
CA ALA A 529 -25.50 -22.58 -3.98
C ALA A 529 -24.04 -22.45 -3.54
N ILE A 530 -23.32 -23.58 -3.53
CA ILE A 530 -21.86 -23.65 -3.51
C ILE A 530 -21.36 -24.20 -4.85
N VAL A 531 -20.11 -23.93 -5.19
CA VAL A 531 -19.52 -24.33 -6.47
C VAL A 531 -18.28 -25.16 -6.23
N LEU A 532 -18.22 -26.33 -6.85
CA LEU A 532 -17.09 -27.24 -6.84
C LEU A 532 -16.37 -27.10 -8.19
N THR A 533 -15.05 -26.95 -8.16
CA THR A 533 -14.29 -26.74 -9.39
C THR A 533 -12.93 -27.41 -9.34
N GLN A 534 -12.46 -27.84 -10.50
CA GLN A 534 -11.07 -28.21 -10.71
C GLN A 534 -10.27 -26.98 -11.10
N MET A 535 -8.99 -26.98 -10.76
CA MET A 535 -8.04 -25.94 -11.14
C MET A 535 -6.67 -26.53 -11.45
N SER A 536 -5.83 -25.79 -12.17
CA SER A 536 -4.43 -26.12 -12.35
C SER A 536 -3.57 -24.86 -12.29
N GLU A 537 -2.70 -24.83 -11.28
CA GLU A 537 -1.66 -23.80 -11.13
C GLU A 537 -0.40 -24.17 -11.93
N ALA A 538 -0.15 -25.48 -12.09
CA ALA A 538 0.94 -26.05 -12.87
C ALA A 538 0.53 -26.31 -14.33
N ALA A 539 1.36 -27.04 -15.07
CA ALA A 539 0.99 -27.48 -16.41
C ALA A 539 -0.17 -28.49 -16.37
N ILE A 540 -1.07 -28.37 -17.35
CA ILE A 540 -2.35 -29.10 -17.42
C ILE A 540 -2.16 -30.63 -17.47
N GLY A 541 -0.96 -31.11 -17.82
CA GLY A 541 -0.59 -32.53 -17.83
C GLY A 541 0.06 -33.06 -16.56
N GLU A 542 0.43 -32.18 -15.61
CA GLU A 542 1.26 -32.53 -14.45
C GLU A 542 0.48 -32.55 -13.14
N SER A 543 -0.51 -31.66 -12.96
CA SER A 543 -1.27 -31.58 -11.71
C SER A 543 -2.65 -30.94 -11.92
N GLY A 544 -3.66 -31.57 -11.31
CA GLY A 544 -5.00 -31.01 -11.14
C GLY A 544 -5.34 -30.97 -9.66
N HIS A 545 -5.88 -29.85 -9.21
CA HIS A 545 -6.36 -29.64 -7.85
C HIS A 545 -7.82 -29.18 -7.86
N CYS A 546 -8.44 -29.04 -6.71
CA CYS A 546 -9.79 -28.53 -6.60
C CYS A 546 -10.06 -27.84 -5.29
N PHE A 547 -11.07 -26.98 -5.30
CA PHE A 547 -11.59 -26.35 -4.11
C PHE A 547 -13.10 -26.15 -4.20
N VAL A 548 -13.71 -25.77 -3.08
CA VAL A 548 -15.11 -25.34 -3.01
C VAL A 548 -15.17 -23.82 -2.89
N ILE A 549 -15.93 -23.16 -3.75
CA ILE A 549 -16.31 -21.75 -3.61
C ILE A 549 -17.67 -21.70 -2.93
N TYR A 550 -17.77 -20.98 -1.80
CA TYR A 550 -19.01 -20.90 -1.03
C TYR A 550 -19.49 -19.46 -0.82
N GLY A 551 -18.77 -18.48 -1.36
CA GLY A 551 -19.18 -17.09 -1.32
C GLY A 551 -18.27 -16.21 -2.15
N TYR A 552 -18.62 -14.94 -2.24
CA TYR A 552 -17.77 -13.91 -2.80
C TYR A 552 -17.99 -12.56 -2.12
N ARG A 553 -17.00 -11.69 -2.23
CA ARG A 553 -17.14 -10.26 -1.97
C ARG A 553 -16.77 -9.47 -3.23
N ARG A 554 -17.55 -8.45 -3.52
CA ARG A 554 -17.27 -7.44 -4.54
C ARG A 554 -16.88 -6.15 -3.83
N LEU A 555 -15.77 -5.58 -4.24
CA LEU A 555 -15.15 -4.37 -3.70
C LEU A 555 -14.86 -3.44 -4.89
N GLY A 556 -15.82 -2.58 -5.23
CA GLY A 556 -15.82 -1.84 -6.49
C GLY A 556 -15.94 -2.79 -7.68
N ASP A 557 -15.01 -2.69 -8.63
CA ASP A 557 -14.96 -3.59 -9.79
C ASP A 557 -14.25 -4.91 -9.49
N SER A 558 -13.63 -5.05 -8.31
CA SER A 558 -12.91 -6.25 -7.92
C SER A 558 -13.82 -7.30 -7.30
N VAL A 559 -13.55 -8.58 -7.60
CA VAL A 559 -14.26 -9.72 -7.01
C VAL A 559 -13.25 -10.62 -6.32
N GLN A 560 -13.57 -11.10 -5.13
CA GLN A 560 -12.81 -12.13 -4.43
C GLN A 560 -13.75 -13.24 -3.98
N PHE A 561 -13.31 -14.49 -4.14
CA PHE A 561 -14.07 -15.68 -3.78
C PHE A 561 -13.62 -16.22 -2.42
N TYR A 562 -14.60 -16.63 -1.61
CA TYR A 562 -14.38 -17.40 -0.39
C TYR A 562 -14.27 -18.88 -0.75
N VAL A 563 -13.16 -19.49 -0.35
CA VAL A 563 -12.75 -20.82 -0.82
C VAL A 563 -12.37 -21.76 0.33
N HIS A 564 -12.74 -23.03 0.19
CA HIS A 564 -12.20 -24.15 0.93
C HIS A 564 -11.32 -25.01 0.03
N ASP A 565 -10.01 -24.95 0.25
CA ASP A 565 -9.00 -25.76 -0.40
C ASP A 565 -8.61 -26.95 0.51
N PRO A 566 -8.87 -28.21 0.12
CA PRO A 566 -8.57 -29.35 0.95
C PRO A 566 -7.09 -29.78 0.97
N GLY A 567 -6.23 -29.23 0.10
CA GLY A 567 -4.95 -29.81 -0.30
C GLY A 567 -3.68 -29.00 0.00
N ILE A 568 -3.77 -27.91 0.78
CA ILE A 568 -2.57 -27.10 1.08
C ILE A 568 -1.69 -27.73 2.17
N THR A 569 -2.09 -27.67 3.44
CA THR A 569 -1.29 -28.15 4.58
C THR A 569 -2.17 -28.33 5.83
N ASP A 570 -1.72 -29.11 6.83
CA ASP A 570 -2.34 -29.16 8.19
C ASP A 570 -1.87 -28.02 9.07
N GLU A 571 -0.95 -27.20 8.59
CA GLU A 571 -0.59 -25.98 9.28
C GLU A 571 -1.79 -25.05 9.41
N TYR A 572 -1.69 -24.20 10.42
CA TYR A 572 -2.64 -23.14 10.67
C TYR A 572 -2.10 -21.86 10.03
N ASP A 573 -2.97 -21.10 9.38
CA ASP A 573 -2.68 -19.78 8.87
C ASP A 573 -2.42 -18.78 10.00
N MET A 574 -2.11 -17.54 9.61
CA MET A 574 -1.96 -16.42 10.53
C MET A 574 -3.21 -16.13 11.37
N TYR A 575 -4.35 -16.79 11.16
CA TYR A 575 -5.59 -16.64 11.92
C TYR A 575 -5.83 -17.81 12.90
N GLY A 576 -4.94 -18.81 12.92
CA GLY A 576 -5.13 -20.04 13.67
C GLY A 576 -6.16 -20.98 13.05
N MET A 577 -6.47 -20.82 11.76
CA MET A 577 -7.38 -21.66 11.00
C MET A 577 -6.57 -22.56 10.07
N PRO A 578 -7.00 -23.78 9.73
CA PRO A 578 -6.32 -24.58 8.70
C PRO A 578 -6.11 -23.72 7.45
N VAL A 579 -4.92 -23.70 6.85
CA VAL A 579 -4.57 -22.75 5.77
C VAL A 579 -5.57 -22.80 4.60
N GLY A 580 -6.08 -23.99 4.28
CA GLY A 580 -7.06 -24.19 3.23
C GLY A 580 -8.49 -23.75 3.57
N LYS A 581 -8.78 -23.32 4.80
CA LYS A 581 -10.12 -22.97 5.25
C LYS A 581 -10.38 -21.46 5.11
N ALA A 582 -11.50 -21.10 4.47
CA ALA A 582 -11.96 -19.72 4.32
C ALA A 582 -10.92 -18.80 3.66
N MET A 583 -10.25 -19.30 2.64
CA MET A 583 -9.31 -18.53 1.82
C MET A 583 -10.07 -17.47 1.01
N LEU A 584 -9.41 -16.35 0.76
CA LEU A 584 -9.88 -15.32 -0.16
C LEU A 584 -8.98 -15.32 -1.38
N LEU A 585 -9.54 -15.66 -2.54
CA LEU A 585 -8.82 -15.67 -3.81
C LEU A 585 -9.39 -14.61 -4.75
N ASP A 586 -8.53 -13.91 -5.49
CA ASP A 586 -8.99 -12.93 -6.49
C ASP A 586 -9.75 -13.61 -7.64
N GLY A 587 -10.83 -12.98 -8.11
CA GLY A 587 -11.73 -13.53 -9.12
C GLY A 587 -11.06 -13.73 -10.48
N GLN A 588 -10.10 -12.87 -10.86
CA GLN A 588 -9.34 -13.04 -12.10
C GLN A 588 -8.39 -14.22 -11.98
N TYR A 589 -7.75 -14.37 -10.82
CA TYR A 589 -6.91 -15.54 -10.52
C TYR A 589 -7.69 -16.85 -10.61
N VAL A 590 -8.83 -16.91 -9.91
CA VAL A 590 -9.73 -18.07 -9.91
C VAL A 590 -10.21 -18.40 -11.33
N SER A 591 -10.59 -17.38 -12.10
CA SER A 591 -11.01 -17.58 -13.49
C SER A 591 -9.88 -18.15 -14.35
N TRP A 592 -8.67 -17.65 -14.15
CA TRP A 592 -7.49 -18.10 -14.88
C TRP A 592 -7.14 -19.56 -14.57
N ILE A 593 -7.00 -19.96 -13.30
CA ILE A 593 -6.62 -21.34 -12.92
C ILE A 593 -7.69 -22.39 -13.27
N ILE A 594 -8.98 -22.03 -13.24
CA ILE A 594 -10.08 -22.95 -13.60
C ILE A 594 -10.08 -23.20 -15.12
N ASN A 595 -10.02 -22.13 -15.92
CA ASN A 595 -10.10 -22.20 -17.38
C ASN A 595 -8.95 -22.98 -18.03
N ARG A 596 -7.87 -23.27 -17.30
CA ARG A 596 -6.77 -24.11 -17.77
C ARG A 596 -7.11 -25.60 -17.78
N ILE A 597 -7.94 -26.08 -16.86
CA ILE A 597 -8.18 -27.51 -16.68
C ILE A 597 -9.61 -27.94 -17.02
N THR A 598 -10.61 -27.11 -16.71
CA THR A 598 -12.01 -27.45 -16.91
C THR A 598 -12.75 -26.34 -17.64
N PHE A 599 -13.74 -26.73 -18.43
CA PHE A 599 -14.65 -25.82 -19.13
C PHE A 599 -15.96 -25.60 -18.35
N TYR A 600 -16.15 -26.30 -17.22
CA TYR A 600 -17.34 -26.16 -16.39
C TYR A 600 -17.06 -26.39 -14.91
N THR A 601 -17.95 -25.86 -14.08
CA THR A 601 -18.00 -26.04 -12.62
C THR A 601 -19.24 -26.82 -12.23
N VAL A 602 -19.22 -27.51 -11.07
CA VAL A 602 -20.38 -28.23 -10.52
C VAL A 602 -21.04 -27.35 -9.46
N VAL A 603 -22.33 -27.08 -9.61
CA VAL A 603 -23.12 -26.21 -8.74
C VAL A 603 -23.99 -27.07 -7.83
N VAL A 604 -23.81 -26.97 -6.51
CA VAL A 604 -24.58 -27.72 -5.51
C VAL A 604 -25.47 -26.77 -4.72
N GLY A 605 -26.79 -27.01 -4.74
CA GLY A 605 -27.77 -26.16 -4.07
C GLY A 605 -29.20 -26.49 -4.49
N ASN A 606 -30.18 -25.68 -4.05
CA ASN A 606 -31.55 -25.82 -4.54
C ASN A 606 -31.62 -25.36 -6.00
N THR A 607 -31.35 -26.28 -6.93
CA THR A 607 -31.37 -26.06 -8.39
C THR A 607 -32.78 -25.88 -8.98
N ALA A 608 -33.73 -25.36 -8.19
CA ALA A 608 -35.06 -24.98 -8.68
C ALA A 608 -35.06 -23.71 -9.56
N LEU A 609 -33.91 -23.33 -10.12
CA LEU A 609 -33.76 -22.22 -11.07
C LEU A 609 -33.29 -22.77 -12.41
N GLN A 610 -34.24 -23.27 -13.21
CA GLN A 610 -34.40 -23.04 -14.65
C GLN A 610 -35.40 -24.06 -15.25
N GLN A 611 -36.69 -23.74 -15.14
CA GLN A 611 -37.65 -23.93 -16.23
C GLN A 611 -38.28 -22.58 -16.55
#